data_AF-A0A0N5A7H6-F1
#
_entry.id   AF-A0A0N5A7H6-F1
#
_cell.length_a   1.000
_cell.length_b   1.000
_cell.length_c   1.000
_cell.angle_alpha   90.00
_cell.angle_beta   90.00
_cell.angle_gamma   90.00
#
_symmetry.space_group_name_H-M   'P 1'
#
loop_
_entity.id
_entity.type
_entity.pdbx_description
1 polymer ?
#
loop_
_entity_poly.entity_id
_entity_poly.type
_entity_poly.pdbx_seq_one_letter_code
_entity_poly.pdbx_strand_id
1 'polypeptide(L)'
;MLSNGYDTAVLTDINNSTGTLECIKKGMDAGLRILAGMEFRNGDELFYIGIAKNEKGFKELNDFITERNRNKSVLPINAPDFPNAFIVYPYEKKEISNLKENEYIGIRPLQRTKITMEPKSNWENIKNKATFTGNRYNDKQLLLKYAQDGFLRRYSKTDQVAIKRIQRELEIIENLNFSSYFLITDDICRYARSKDYHYVGR
;
A
#
# COMPACT_ATOMS: atom_id res chain seq x y z
N MET A 1 -6.31 3.86 -16.02
CA MET A 1 -5.96 2.89 -14.96
C MET A 1 -5.07 1.79 -15.52
N LEU A 2 -5.60 0.94 -16.42
CA LEU A 2 -4.83 -0.15 -17.03
C LEU A 2 -3.59 0.33 -17.82
N SER A 3 -3.71 1.43 -18.57
CA SER A 3 -2.58 2.07 -19.27
C SER A 3 -1.42 2.49 -18.35
N ASN A 4 -1.71 2.71 -17.05
CA ASN A 4 -0.75 3.11 -16.04
C ASN A 4 -0.33 1.92 -15.15
N GLY A 5 -0.68 0.69 -15.55
CA GLY A 5 -0.34 -0.54 -14.83
C GLY A 5 -1.23 -0.85 -13.62
N TYR A 6 -2.32 -0.12 -13.40
CA TYR A 6 -3.27 -0.42 -12.32
C TYR A 6 -4.37 -1.37 -12.80
N ASP A 7 -4.51 -2.51 -12.12
CA ASP A 7 -5.53 -3.54 -12.38
C ASP A 7 -6.72 -3.48 -11.41
N THR A 8 -6.62 -2.66 -10.36
CA THR A 8 -7.59 -2.57 -9.27
C THR A 8 -7.84 -1.11 -8.90
N ALA A 9 -9.09 -0.75 -8.65
CA ALA A 9 -9.49 0.56 -8.15
C ALA A 9 -10.53 0.40 -7.02
N VAL A 10 -10.66 1.42 -6.18
CA VAL A 10 -11.76 1.52 -5.21
C VAL A 10 -12.66 2.65 -5.67
N LEU A 11 -13.96 2.40 -5.80
CA LEU A 11 -14.95 3.44 -6.03
C LEU A 11 -15.57 3.85 -4.69
N THR A 12 -15.49 5.14 -4.36
CA THR A 12 -15.94 5.68 -3.08
C THR A 12 -16.90 6.86 -3.31
N ASP A 13 -18.18 6.56 -3.48
CA ASP A 13 -19.21 7.60 -3.57
C ASP A 13 -19.44 8.25 -2.19
N ILE A 14 -19.86 9.51 -2.19
CA ILE A 14 -20.08 10.28 -0.95
C ILE A 14 -21.43 9.89 -0.34
N ASN A 15 -21.39 9.27 0.85
CA ASN A 15 -22.57 8.92 1.65
C ASN A 15 -23.66 8.14 0.87
N ASN A 16 -23.29 7.40 -0.19
CA ASN A 16 -24.20 6.59 -0.98
C ASN A 16 -23.43 5.51 -1.76
N SER A 17 -24.16 4.61 -2.44
CA SER A 17 -23.59 3.52 -3.24
C SER A 17 -24.33 3.28 -4.57
N THR A 18 -25.12 4.26 -5.02
CA THR A 18 -26.07 4.11 -6.12
C THR A 18 -25.39 3.74 -7.44
N GLY A 19 -24.20 4.28 -7.71
CA GLY A 19 -23.42 4.00 -8.93
C GLY A 19 -22.48 2.80 -8.80
N THR A 20 -22.35 2.21 -7.62
CA THR A 20 -21.25 1.29 -7.31
C THR A 20 -21.35 -0.02 -8.09
N LEU A 21 -22.54 -0.62 -8.18
CA LEU A 21 -22.73 -1.91 -8.85
C LEU A 21 -22.52 -1.82 -10.38
N GLU A 22 -23.02 -0.75 -11.00
CA GLU A 22 -22.84 -0.53 -12.43
C GLU A 22 -21.36 -0.31 -12.78
N CYS A 23 -20.64 0.47 -11.96
CA CYS A 23 -19.22 0.68 -12.14
C CYS A 23 -18.42 -0.62 -11.97
N ILE A 24 -18.77 -1.44 -10.99
CA ILE A 24 -18.16 -2.76 -10.78
C ILE A 24 -18.33 -3.65 -12.01
N LYS A 25 -19.54 -3.71 -12.56
CA LYS A 25 -19.83 -4.49 -13.78
C LYS A 25 -19.00 -3.99 -14.97
N LYS A 26 -19.05 -2.69 -15.25
CA LYS A 26 -18.29 -2.07 -16.35
C LYS A 26 -16.77 -2.24 -16.18
N GLY A 27 -16.28 -2.18 -14.95
CA GLY A 27 -14.88 -2.44 -14.62
C GLY A 27 -14.49 -3.86 -14.98
N MET A 28 -15.28 -4.86 -14.56
CA MET A 28 -15.02 -6.25 -14.90
C MET A 28 -14.98 -6.48 -16.41
N ASP A 29 -15.95 -5.93 -17.15
CA ASP A 29 -16.00 -6.02 -18.62
C ASP A 29 -14.74 -5.41 -19.29
N ALA A 30 -14.14 -4.40 -18.66
CA ALA A 30 -12.91 -3.75 -19.11
C ALA A 30 -11.62 -4.37 -18.58
N GLY A 31 -11.68 -5.46 -17.79
CA GLY A 31 -10.51 -6.07 -17.16
C GLY A 31 -9.95 -5.30 -15.96
N LEU A 32 -10.74 -4.40 -15.37
CA LEU A 32 -10.38 -3.60 -14.19
C LEU A 32 -11.21 -4.04 -12.98
N ARG A 33 -10.54 -4.49 -11.92
CA ARG A 33 -11.22 -4.88 -10.69
C ARG A 33 -11.62 -3.64 -9.89
N ILE A 34 -12.92 -3.41 -9.71
CA ILE A 34 -13.43 -2.34 -8.86
C ILE A 34 -13.85 -2.92 -7.51
N LEU A 35 -13.36 -2.33 -6.42
CA LEU A 35 -13.81 -2.60 -5.06
C LEU A 35 -14.85 -1.55 -4.67
N ALA A 36 -15.92 -2.00 -4.00
CA ALA A 36 -16.93 -1.11 -3.45
C ALA A 36 -16.40 -0.39 -2.20
N GLY A 37 -16.60 0.91 -2.12
CA GLY A 37 -16.34 1.71 -0.94
C GLY A 37 -17.29 2.90 -0.84
N MET A 38 -17.15 3.67 0.24
CA MET A 38 -17.99 4.82 0.54
C MET A 38 -17.19 5.84 1.34
N GLU A 39 -17.29 7.12 0.96
CA GLU A 39 -16.80 8.22 1.80
C GLU A 39 -17.88 8.61 2.82
N PHE A 40 -17.51 8.65 4.09
CA PHE A 40 -18.37 9.13 5.17
C PHE A 40 -18.00 10.58 5.48
N ARG A 41 -18.86 11.50 5.04
CA ARG A 41 -18.64 12.94 5.14
C ARG A 41 -19.74 13.63 5.93
N ASN A 42 -19.36 14.61 6.75
CA ASN A 42 -20.28 15.55 7.37
C ASN A 42 -20.09 16.94 6.75
N GLY A 43 -21.01 17.32 5.85
CA GLY A 43 -20.78 18.44 4.95
C GLY A 43 -19.56 18.18 4.05
N ASP A 44 -18.66 19.15 3.96
CA ASP A 44 -17.42 19.01 3.19
C ASP A 44 -16.32 18.25 3.94
N GLU A 45 -16.52 17.96 5.22
CA GLU A 45 -15.50 17.29 6.03
C GLU A 45 -15.54 15.77 5.84
N LEU A 46 -14.43 15.19 5.37
CA LEU A 46 -14.25 13.75 5.31
C LEU A 46 -13.82 13.21 6.68
N PHE A 47 -14.60 12.29 7.25
CA PHE A 47 -14.25 11.61 8.50
C PHE A 47 -13.46 10.34 8.23
N TYR A 48 -13.95 9.47 7.34
CA TYR A 48 -13.29 8.24 6.93
C TYR A 48 -13.85 7.70 5.63
N ILE A 49 -13.11 6.78 5.03
CA ILE A 49 -13.51 6.02 3.84
C ILE A 49 -13.66 4.56 4.26
N GLY A 50 -14.81 3.95 3.99
CA GLY A 50 -15.02 2.52 4.12
C GLY A 50 -14.77 1.80 2.80
N ILE A 51 -14.05 0.69 2.82
CA ILE A 51 -13.76 -0.16 1.65
C ILE A 51 -14.22 -1.57 1.98
N ALA A 52 -15.20 -2.10 1.26
CA ALA A 52 -15.75 -3.42 1.52
C ALA A 52 -14.73 -4.51 1.18
N LYS A 53 -14.50 -5.44 2.11
CA LYS A 53 -13.68 -6.65 1.87
C LYS A 53 -14.45 -7.71 1.09
N ASN A 54 -15.77 -7.71 1.24
CA ASN A 54 -16.72 -8.67 0.68
C ASN A 54 -18.14 -8.10 0.70
N GLU A 55 -19.12 -8.88 0.26
CA GLU A 55 -20.54 -8.49 0.23
C GLU A 55 -21.09 -8.12 1.62
N LYS A 56 -20.66 -8.80 2.69
CA LYS A 56 -21.07 -8.47 4.06
C LYS A 56 -20.55 -7.09 4.46
N GLY A 57 -19.30 -6.78 4.11
CA GLY A 57 -18.72 -5.45 4.32
C GLY A 57 -19.45 -4.36 3.57
N PHE A 58 -19.84 -4.63 2.32
CA PHE A 58 -20.65 -3.67 1.56
C PHE A 58 -22.02 -3.46 2.21
N LYS A 59 -22.65 -4.52 2.72
CA LYS A 59 -23.89 -4.43 3.49
C LYS A 59 -23.72 -3.59 4.77
N GLU A 60 -22.67 -3.83 5.54
CA GLU A 60 -22.35 -3.08 6.76
C GLU A 60 -22.28 -1.56 6.51
N LEU A 61 -21.55 -1.14 5.46
CA LEU A 61 -21.43 0.27 5.10
C LEU A 61 -22.78 0.89 4.67
N ASN A 62 -23.57 0.14 3.90
CA ASN A 62 -24.88 0.59 3.42
C ASN A 62 -25.94 0.66 4.52
N ASP A 63 -25.98 -0.34 5.42
CA ASP A 63 -26.90 -0.35 6.57
C ASP A 63 -26.64 0.87 7.44
N PHE A 64 -25.37 1.18 7.73
CA PHE A 64 -24.98 2.31 8.55
C PHE A 64 -25.41 3.66 7.96
N ILE A 65 -25.16 3.90 6.67
CA ILE A 65 -25.59 5.16 6.05
C ILE A 65 -27.11 5.24 5.92
N THR A 66 -27.79 4.10 5.70
CA THR A 66 -29.25 4.02 5.62
C THR A 66 -29.89 4.35 6.96
N GLU A 67 -29.36 3.81 8.05
CA GLU A 67 -29.82 4.10 9.41
C GLU A 67 -29.65 5.58 9.75
N ARG A 68 -28.48 6.16 9.42
CA ARG A 68 -28.22 7.58 9.59
C ARG A 68 -29.22 8.45 8.83
N ASN A 69 -29.50 8.11 7.56
CA ASN A 69 -30.47 8.86 6.75
C ASN A 69 -31.89 8.77 7.31
N ARG A 70 -32.29 7.62 7.85
CA ARG A 70 -33.60 7.45 8.52
C ARG A 70 -33.69 8.27 9.80
N ASN A 71 -32.66 8.24 10.62
CA ASN A 71 -32.65 8.85 11.95
C ASN A 71 -32.21 10.32 11.96
N LYS A 72 -31.73 10.84 10.81
CA LYS A 72 -31.09 12.17 10.67
C LYS A 72 -29.96 12.39 11.69
N SER A 73 -29.28 11.33 12.08
CA SER A 73 -28.19 11.39 13.05
C SER A 73 -26.91 11.96 12.43
N VAL A 74 -26.05 12.51 13.28
CA VAL A 74 -24.73 12.99 12.88
C VAL A 74 -23.79 11.80 12.72
N LEU A 75 -22.93 11.84 11.70
CA LEU A 75 -21.89 10.82 11.56
C LEU A 75 -20.88 10.95 12.71
N PRO A 76 -20.47 9.84 13.35
CA PRO A 76 -19.38 9.87 14.30
C PRO A 76 -18.07 10.12 13.56
N ILE A 77 -17.12 10.82 14.18
CA ILE A 77 -15.77 11.04 13.63
C ILE A 77 -15.01 9.71 13.54
N ASN A 78 -15.20 8.83 14.52
CA ASN A 78 -14.67 7.48 14.50
C ASN A 78 -15.71 6.53 13.90
N ALA A 79 -15.32 5.78 12.86
CA ALA A 79 -16.12 4.69 12.35
C ALA A 79 -16.53 3.69 13.46
N PRO A 80 -17.77 3.17 13.43
CA PRO A 80 -18.14 2.02 14.25
C PRO A 80 -17.41 0.76 13.79
N ASP A 81 -17.66 -0.36 14.47
CA ASP A 81 -17.04 -1.63 14.12
C ASP A 81 -17.57 -2.21 12.81
N PHE A 82 -16.69 -2.22 11.81
CA PHE A 82 -16.94 -2.79 10.48
C PHE A 82 -15.96 -3.95 10.19
N PRO A 83 -16.16 -5.14 10.77
CA PRO A 83 -15.21 -6.23 10.64
C PRO A 83 -14.98 -6.68 9.19
N ASN A 84 -15.98 -6.49 8.32
CA ASN A 84 -15.90 -6.85 6.90
C ASN A 84 -15.53 -5.67 5.99
N ALA A 85 -15.15 -4.52 6.53
CA ALA A 85 -14.63 -3.38 5.76
C ALA A 85 -13.23 -2.96 6.25
N PHE A 86 -12.44 -2.38 5.37
CA PHE A 86 -11.29 -1.57 5.75
C PHE A 86 -11.75 -0.14 5.96
N ILE A 87 -11.23 0.53 6.98
CA ILE A 87 -11.53 1.95 7.26
C ILE A 87 -10.25 2.75 7.11
N VAL A 88 -10.31 3.80 6.29
CA VAL A 88 -9.19 4.70 6.04
C VAL A 88 -9.55 6.09 6.53
N TYR A 89 -8.88 6.53 7.60
CA TYR A 89 -9.02 7.88 8.14
C TYR A 89 -8.08 8.83 7.42
N PRO A 90 -8.45 10.10 7.17
CA PRO A 90 -7.48 11.12 6.78
C PRO A 90 -6.37 11.24 7.82
N TYR A 91 -5.16 11.58 7.38
CA TYR A 91 -4.05 11.88 8.28
C TYR A 91 -4.44 12.92 9.36
N GLU A 92 -3.95 12.73 10.58
CA GLU A 92 -4.25 13.54 11.78
C GLU A 92 -5.68 13.41 12.35
N LYS A 93 -6.58 12.60 11.75
CA LYS A 93 -7.96 12.41 12.26
C LYS A 93 -8.10 11.33 13.34
N LYS A 94 -7.13 10.42 13.45
CA LYS A 94 -7.12 9.34 14.44
C LYS A 94 -5.70 9.05 14.87
N GLU A 95 -5.52 8.79 16.16
CA GLU A 95 -4.23 8.39 16.73
C GLU A 95 -3.85 6.99 16.24
N ILE A 96 -2.60 6.82 15.81
CA ILE A 96 -2.09 5.57 15.22
C ILE A 96 -2.13 4.42 16.24
N SER A 97 -1.88 4.71 17.52
CA SER A 97 -1.95 3.72 18.61
C SER A 97 -3.33 3.11 18.81
N ASN A 98 -4.38 3.78 18.34
CA ASN A 98 -5.78 3.38 18.55
C ASN A 98 -6.41 2.75 17.30
N LEU A 99 -5.62 2.45 16.27
CA LEU A 99 -6.10 1.79 15.06
C LEU A 99 -6.34 0.30 15.31
N LYS A 100 -7.53 -0.16 14.92
CA LYS A 100 -7.86 -1.59 14.82
C LYS A 100 -7.16 -2.21 13.61
N GLU A 101 -7.13 -3.54 13.54
CA GLU A 101 -6.43 -4.27 12.47
C GLU A 101 -6.91 -3.93 11.04
N ASN A 102 -8.20 -3.59 10.92
CA ASN A 102 -8.85 -3.19 9.67
C ASN A 102 -8.87 -1.67 9.45
N GLU A 103 -8.21 -0.89 10.30
CA GLU A 103 -8.16 0.57 10.22
C GLU A 103 -6.78 1.07 9.79
N TYR A 104 -6.77 2.15 9.02
CA TYR A 104 -5.58 2.69 8.37
C TYR A 104 -5.63 4.21 8.34
N ILE A 105 -4.45 4.83 8.23
CA ILE A 105 -4.32 6.26 7.97
C ILE A 105 -3.99 6.49 6.50
N GLY A 106 -4.82 7.27 5.81
CA GLY A 106 -4.61 7.71 4.44
C GLY A 106 -3.63 8.88 4.40
N ILE A 107 -2.49 8.66 3.76
CA ILE A 107 -1.44 9.66 3.56
C ILE A 107 -1.50 10.18 2.12
N ARG A 108 -1.78 11.48 1.96
CA ARG A 108 -1.69 12.14 0.65
C ARG A 108 -0.23 12.37 0.26
N PRO A 109 0.13 12.42 -1.04
CA PRO A 109 1.51 12.68 -1.47
C PRO A 109 2.16 13.90 -0.82
N LEU A 110 1.40 14.97 -0.61
CA LEU A 110 1.85 16.21 0.05
C LEU A 110 2.14 16.05 1.55
N GLN A 111 1.63 15.00 2.19
CA GLN A 111 1.81 14.73 3.62
C GLN A 111 3.01 13.82 3.90
N ARG A 112 3.70 13.32 2.86
CA ARG A 112 4.83 12.37 3.02
C ARG A 112 5.97 12.92 3.86
N THR A 113 6.23 14.22 3.82
CA THR A 113 7.27 14.85 4.64
C THR A 113 6.91 14.85 6.13
N LYS A 114 5.62 14.92 6.47
CA LYS A 114 5.16 14.91 7.87
C LYS A 114 5.43 13.56 8.55
N ILE A 115 5.36 12.45 7.80
CA ILE A 115 5.71 11.10 8.30
C ILE A 115 7.10 11.06 8.91
N THR A 116 8.07 11.75 8.31
CA THR A 116 9.45 11.73 8.85
C THR A 116 9.60 12.43 10.21
N MET A 117 8.60 13.22 10.60
CA MET A 117 8.54 13.91 11.90
C MET A 117 7.76 13.12 12.95
N GLU A 118 7.11 12.02 12.57
CA GLU A 118 6.32 11.20 13.49
C GLU A 118 7.21 10.38 14.43
N PRO A 119 6.74 10.12 15.67
CA PRO A 119 7.44 9.24 16.60
C PRO A 119 7.80 7.89 15.97
N LYS A 120 9.00 7.38 16.25
CA LYS A 120 9.45 6.08 15.73
C LYS A 120 8.48 4.95 16.08
N SER A 121 7.85 5.02 17.25
CA SER A 121 6.81 4.07 17.71
C SER A 121 5.66 3.90 16.71
N ASN A 122 5.34 4.91 15.91
CA ASN A 122 4.28 4.84 14.91
C ASN A 122 4.65 4.00 13.68
N TRP A 123 5.94 3.66 13.51
CA TRP A 123 6.45 2.87 12.40
C TRP A 123 7.25 1.65 12.85
N GLU A 124 7.27 1.29 14.13
CA GLU A 124 8.02 0.12 14.63
C GLU A 124 7.53 -1.20 14.01
N ASN A 125 6.24 -1.26 13.65
CA ASN A 125 5.62 -2.40 12.96
C ASN A 125 5.47 -2.14 11.46
N ILE A 126 6.60 -1.96 10.74
CA ILE A 126 6.58 -1.80 9.28
C ILE A 126 6.02 -3.08 8.63
N LYS A 127 4.82 -3.00 8.04
CA LYS A 127 4.18 -4.09 7.26
C LYS A 127 4.83 -4.34 5.89
N ASN A 128 6.05 -3.85 5.66
CA ASN A 128 6.77 -4.11 4.43
C ASN A 128 6.97 -5.61 4.28
N LYS A 129 6.93 -6.10 3.03
CA LYS A 129 7.12 -7.52 2.75
C LYS A 129 8.47 -7.97 3.31
N ALA A 130 8.44 -8.78 4.38
CA ALA A 130 9.63 -9.20 5.09
C ALA A 130 10.53 -10.12 4.26
N THR A 131 9.95 -10.81 3.26
CA THR A 131 10.65 -11.71 2.35
C THR A 131 10.14 -11.55 0.91
N PHE A 132 11.03 -11.61 -0.08
CA PHE A 132 10.68 -11.59 -1.50
C PHE A 132 10.26 -12.99 -1.98
N THR A 133 11.10 -14.00 -1.68
CA THR A 133 10.94 -15.41 -2.04
C THR A 133 10.17 -16.25 -1.02
N GLY A 134 9.68 -15.64 0.06
CA GLY A 134 9.06 -16.34 1.18
C GLY A 134 10.05 -16.79 2.27
N ASN A 135 11.36 -16.72 2.02
CA ASN A 135 12.39 -17.12 2.98
C ASN A 135 13.59 -16.14 2.95
N ARG A 136 14.01 -15.65 4.12
CA ARG A 136 15.13 -14.68 4.26
C ARG A 136 16.47 -15.22 3.74
N TYR A 137 16.75 -16.50 4.00
CA TYR A 137 17.97 -17.13 3.50
C TYR A 137 17.99 -17.14 1.97
N ASN A 138 16.87 -17.48 1.34
CA ASN A 138 16.77 -17.50 -0.12
C ASN A 138 16.89 -16.09 -0.71
N ASP A 139 16.32 -15.07 -0.05
CA ASP A 139 16.48 -13.67 -0.46
C ASP A 139 17.94 -13.23 -0.42
N LYS A 140 18.68 -13.60 0.63
CA LYS A 140 20.11 -13.33 0.74
C LYS A 140 20.87 -13.96 -0.43
N GLN A 141 20.66 -15.25 -0.70
CA GLN A 141 21.34 -15.95 -1.79
C GLN A 141 21.02 -15.34 -3.15
N LEU A 142 19.76 -14.96 -3.38
CA LEU A 142 19.34 -14.34 -4.62
C LEU A 142 19.95 -12.95 -4.80
N LEU A 143 19.97 -12.13 -3.75
CA LEU A 143 20.60 -10.81 -3.80
C LEU A 143 22.11 -10.92 -4.04
N LEU A 144 22.79 -11.87 -3.38
CA LEU A 144 24.21 -12.14 -3.61
C LEU A 144 24.48 -12.48 -5.08
N LYS A 145 23.66 -13.36 -5.67
CA LYS A 145 23.76 -13.71 -7.10
C LYS A 145 23.61 -12.46 -7.99
N TYR A 146 22.57 -11.66 -7.78
CA TYR A 146 22.34 -10.44 -8.58
C TYR A 146 23.48 -9.43 -8.43
N ALA A 147 24.00 -9.27 -7.21
CA ALA A 147 25.13 -8.40 -6.93
C ALA A 147 26.42 -8.88 -7.64
N GLN A 148 26.69 -10.19 -7.63
CA GLN A 148 27.81 -10.79 -8.36
C GLN A 148 27.67 -10.64 -9.88
N ASP A 149 26.49 -10.90 -10.43
CA ASP A 149 26.21 -10.70 -11.86
C ASP A 149 26.39 -9.22 -12.24
N GLY A 150 25.91 -8.30 -11.40
CA GLY A 150 26.11 -6.86 -11.55
C GLY A 150 27.57 -6.44 -11.47
N PHE A 151 28.34 -7.04 -10.55
CA PHE A 151 29.77 -6.80 -10.39
C PHE A 151 30.54 -7.20 -11.65
N LEU A 152 30.33 -8.41 -12.16
CA LEU A 152 31.03 -8.93 -13.34
C LEU A 152 30.75 -8.12 -14.62
N ARG A 153 29.60 -7.44 -14.70
CA ARG A 153 29.27 -6.54 -15.80
C ARG A 153 29.98 -5.19 -15.75
N ARG A 154 30.42 -4.75 -14.58
CA ARG A 154 30.93 -3.39 -14.35
C ARG A 154 32.40 -3.33 -13.97
N TYR A 155 32.93 -4.37 -13.34
CA TYR A 155 34.26 -4.40 -12.75
C TYR A 155 35.02 -5.67 -13.17
N SER A 156 36.35 -5.58 -13.14
CA SER A 156 37.21 -6.76 -13.31
C SER A 156 37.09 -7.70 -12.11
N LYS A 157 37.22 -9.01 -12.36
CA LYS A 157 37.30 -10.05 -11.32
C LYS A 157 38.46 -9.85 -10.33
N THR A 158 39.46 -9.05 -10.70
CA THR A 158 40.65 -8.76 -9.89
C THR A 158 40.60 -7.40 -9.22
N ASP A 159 39.52 -6.63 -9.37
CA ASP A 159 39.37 -5.32 -8.74
C ASP A 159 39.14 -5.44 -7.23
N GLN A 160 40.24 -5.47 -6.48
CA GLN A 160 40.25 -5.64 -5.03
C GLN A 160 39.47 -4.56 -4.27
N VAL A 161 39.43 -3.33 -4.81
CA VAL A 161 38.70 -2.22 -4.18
C VAL A 161 37.20 -2.44 -4.33
N ALA A 162 36.75 -2.77 -5.55
CA ALA A 162 35.35 -3.04 -5.80
C ALA A 162 34.86 -4.30 -5.07
N ILE A 163 35.68 -5.36 -4.98
CA ILE A 163 35.39 -6.59 -4.22
C ILE A 163 35.16 -6.28 -2.74
N LYS A 164 36.09 -5.54 -2.11
CA LYS A 164 35.94 -5.18 -0.68
C LYS A 164 34.70 -4.33 -0.44
N ARG A 165 34.38 -3.41 -1.36
CA ARG A 165 33.19 -2.57 -1.27
C ARG A 165 31.91 -3.40 -1.35
N ILE A 166 31.76 -4.27 -2.35
CA ILE A 166 30.52 -5.04 -2.51
C ILE A 166 30.30 -6.01 -1.35
N GLN A 167 31.37 -6.62 -0.83
CA GLN A 167 31.28 -7.48 0.36
C GLN A 167 30.78 -6.71 1.58
N ARG A 168 31.36 -5.54 1.86
CA ARG A 168 30.94 -4.68 2.99
C ARG A 168 29.49 -4.24 2.88
N GLU A 169 29.05 -3.81 1.69
CA GLU A 169 27.67 -3.37 1.48
C GLU A 169 26.69 -4.54 1.63
N LEU A 170 26.99 -5.72 1.08
CA LEU A 170 26.15 -6.91 1.23
C LEU A 170 26.04 -7.36 2.69
N GLU A 171 27.12 -7.25 3.46
CA GLU A 171 27.10 -7.53 4.90
C GLU A 171 26.22 -6.54 5.67
N ILE A 172 26.30 -5.24 5.35
CA ILE A 172 25.43 -4.21 5.94
C ILE A 172 23.96 -4.50 5.61
N ILE A 173 23.65 -4.81 4.35
CA ILE A 173 22.28 -5.11 3.91
C ILE A 173 21.71 -6.32 4.66
N GLU A 174 22.52 -7.36 4.84
CA GLU A 174 22.12 -8.55 5.59
C GLU A 174 21.87 -8.23 7.07
N ASN A 175 22.79 -7.51 7.72
CA ASN A 175 22.67 -7.15 9.14
C ASN A 175 21.44 -6.27 9.42
N LEU A 176 21.06 -5.43 8.45
CA LEU A 176 19.86 -4.61 8.53
C LEU A 176 18.59 -5.36 8.14
N ASN A 177 18.68 -6.62 7.68
CA ASN A 177 17.56 -7.41 7.15
C ASN A 177 16.89 -6.79 5.91
N PHE A 178 17.67 -6.13 5.04
CA PHE A 178 17.19 -5.36 3.88
C PHE A 178 17.20 -6.13 2.55
N SER A 179 17.58 -7.42 2.54
CA SER A 179 17.70 -8.20 1.30
C SER A 179 16.42 -8.20 0.46
N SER A 180 15.26 -8.37 1.09
CA SER A 180 13.96 -8.34 0.41
C SER A 180 13.64 -6.99 -0.24
N TYR A 181 14.02 -5.87 0.40
CA TYR A 181 13.80 -4.53 -0.11
C TYR A 181 14.50 -4.30 -1.46
N PHE A 182 15.78 -4.69 -1.57
CA PHE A 182 16.53 -4.55 -2.82
C PHE A 182 15.99 -5.45 -3.93
N LEU A 183 15.58 -6.68 -3.60
CA LEU A 183 14.97 -7.59 -4.56
C LEU A 183 13.61 -7.10 -5.08
N ILE A 184 12.76 -6.56 -4.21
CA ILE A 184 11.48 -5.94 -4.59
C ILE A 184 11.74 -4.72 -5.48
N THR A 185 12.71 -3.88 -5.13
CA THR A 185 13.05 -2.70 -5.92
C THR A 185 13.56 -3.08 -7.32
N ASP A 186 14.43 -4.08 -7.42
CA ASP A 186 14.89 -4.61 -8.71
C ASP A 186 13.74 -5.20 -9.53
N ASP A 187 12.82 -5.93 -8.90
CA ASP A 187 11.65 -6.51 -9.56
C ASP A 187 10.73 -5.44 -10.17
N ILE A 188 10.47 -4.36 -9.41
CA ILE A 188 9.72 -3.19 -9.90
C ILE A 188 10.43 -2.58 -11.12
N CYS A 189 11.75 -2.40 -11.05
CA CYS A 189 12.52 -1.83 -12.16
C CYS A 189 12.55 -2.75 -13.39
N ARG A 190 12.66 -4.08 -13.19
CA ARG A 190 12.57 -5.07 -14.27
C ARG A 190 11.20 -5.04 -14.94
N TYR A 191 10.12 -4.92 -14.17
CA TYR A 191 8.77 -4.77 -14.70
C TYR A 191 8.60 -3.46 -15.48
N ALA A 192 9.08 -2.33 -14.94
CA ALA A 192 9.02 -1.04 -15.64
C ALA A 192 9.74 -1.11 -16.99
N ARG A 193 10.95 -1.70 -17.04
CA ARG A 193 11.68 -1.93 -18.30
C ARG A 193 10.92 -2.81 -19.28
N SER A 194 10.27 -3.87 -18.82
CA SER A 194 9.52 -4.79 -19.71
C SER A 194 8.25 -4.16 -20.29
N LYS A 195 7.78 -3.06 -19.71
CA LYS A 195 6.63 -2.27 -20.17
C LYS A 195 7.01 -0.95 -20.84
N ASP A 196 8.30 -0.68 -21.03
CA ASP A 196 8.83 0.58 -21.56
C ASP A 196 8.38 1.82 -20.77
N TYR A 197 8.24 1.67 -19.45
CA TYR A 197 7.91 2.79 -18.58
C TYR A 197 9.15 3.61 -18.24
N HIS A 198 9.04 4.93 -18.27
CA HIS A 198 10.08 5.81 -17.72
C HIS A 198 10.16 5.65 -16.19
N TYR A 199 11.36 5.37 -15.68
CA TYR A 199 11.65 5.35 -14.25
C TYR A 199 13.01 6.01 -13.97
N VAL A 200 13.13 6.62 -12.80
CA VAL A 200 14.40 7.14 -12.28
C VAL A 200 14.74 6.32 -11.03
N GLY A 201 15.78 5.49 -11.13
CA GLY A 201 16.37 4.85 -9.95
C GLY A 201 17.39 5.79 -9.31
N ARG A 202 17.48 5.79 -7.98
CA ARG A 202 18.64 6.29 -7.24
C ARG A 202 19.45 5.10 -6.73
#